data_AF-A0A1M7MWP7-F1
#
_entry.id   AF-A0A1M7MWP7-F1
#
_cell.length_a   1.000
_cell.length_b   1.000
_cell.length_c   1.000
_cell.angle_alpha   90.00
_cell.angle_beta   90.00
_cell.angle_gamma   90.00
#
_symmetry.space_group_name_H-M   'P 1'
#
loop_
_entity.id
_entity.type
_entity.pdbx_description
1 polymer ?
#
loop_
_entity_poly.entity_id
_entity_poly.type
_entity_poly.pdbx_seq_one_letter_code
_entity_poly.pdbx_strand_id
1 'polypeptide(L)' 'MSLYLWLRGDFINEEQLSKVECPYCGYKMPIRYSKEAIARGVFVQCKGRNCKKYFEIKISVK' A
#
# COMPACT_ATOMS: atom_id res chain seq x y z
N MET A 1 -25.73 13.42 15.81
CA MET A 1 -25.47 11.96 15.80
C MET A 1 -24.47 11.67 14.70
N SER A 2 -23.22 11.99 15.00
CA SER A 2 -22.15 12.13 14.03
C SER A 2 -21.24 10.90 14.05
N LEU A 3 -20.78 10.54 12.86
CA LEU A 3 -19.50 9.90 12.57
C LEU A 3 -19.41 8.34 12.58
N TYR A 4 -19.22 7.84 11.35
CA TYR A 4 -18.52 6.60 10.93
C TYR A 4 -19.29 5.28 10.80
N LEU A 5 -20.02 5.17 9.69
CA LEU A 5 -20.65 3.96 9.14
C LEU A 5 -19.74 3.21 8.12
N TRP A 6 -18.42 3.11 8.37
CA TRP A 6 -17.45 2.49 7.43
C TRP A 6 -16.50 1.46 8.09
N LEU A 7 -16.97 0.73 9.11
CA LEU A 7 -16.21 -0.36 9.75
C LEU A 7 -17.00 -1.68 9.69
N ARG A 8 -17.30 -2.17 8.49
CA ARG A 8 -17.22 -3.63 8.28
C ARG A 8 -15.71 -3.90 8.23
N GLY A 9 -15.04 -4.27 9.31
CA GLY A 9 -15.33 -5.43 10.12
C GLY A 9 -14.48 -6.64 9.70
N ASP A 10 -13.63 -6.50 8.68
CA ASP A 10 -12.65 -7.53 8.33
C ASP A 10 -11.36 -7.24 9.10
N PHE A 11 -11.15 -7.94 10.22
CA PHE A 11 -9.85 -8.00 10.89
C PHE A 11 -8.85 -8.69 9.94
N ILE A 12 -8.20 -7.90 9.10
CA ILE A 12 -7.15 -8.41 8.21
C ILE A 12 -5.91 -8.66 9.07
N ASN A 13 -5.51 -9.93 9.22
CA ASN A 13 -4.29 -10.27 9.95
C ASN A 13 -3.07 -9.67 9.22
N GLU A 14 -2.31 -8.80 9.90
CA GLU A 14 -1.19 -8.07 9.30
C GLU A 14 -0.08 -8.99 8.78
N GLU A 15 0.03 -10.22 9.30
CA GLU A 15 1.02 -11.21 8.87
C GLU A 15 0.85 -11.64 7.41
N GLN A 16 -0.35 -11.50 6.83
CA GLN A 16 -0.64 -11.92 5.46
C GLN A 16 -0.50 -10.81 4.42
N LEU A 17 -0.21 -9.58 4.85
CA LEU A 17 -0.10 -8.42 3.98
C LEU A 17 1.36 -8.18 3.55
N SER A 18 1.59 -8.06 2.25
CA SER A 18 2.89 -7.68 1.69
C SER A 18 3.08 -6.17 1.72
N LYS A 19 4.32 -5.71 1.87
CA LYS A 19 4.66 -4.28 1.83
C LYS A 19 5.14 -3.87 0.44
N VAL A 20 4.76 -2.68 0.00
CA VAL A 20 5.26 -2.10 -1.25
C VAL A 20 6.70 -1.63 -1.06
N GLU A 21 7.59 -2.03 -1.98
CA GLU A 21 8.97 -1.58 -2.02
C GLU A 21 9.16 -0.47 -3.04
N CYS A 22 9.92 0.56 -2.67
CA CYS A 22 10.26 1.63 -3.59
C CYS A 22 11.27 1.13 -4.63
N PRO A 23 10.99 1.22 -5.94
CA PRO A 23 11.89 0.73 -6.99
C PRO A 23 13.19 1.55 -7.11
N TYR A 24 13.26 2.73 -6.49
CA TYR A 24 14.42 3.61 -6.59
C TYR A 24 15.40 3.51 -5.42
N CYS A 25 14.91 3.19 -4.22
CA CYS A 25 15.75 3.18 -3.02
C CYS A 25 15.61 1.92 -2.16
N GLY A 26 14.77 0.96 -2.56
CA GLY A 26 14.53 -0.26 -1.79
C GLY A 26 13.80 -0.04 -0.46
N TYR A 27 13.37 1.18 -0.14
CA TYR A 27 12.65 1.46 1.09
C TYR A 27 11.30 0.76 1.11
N LYS A 28 11.06 -0.08 2.13
CA LYS A 28 9.78 -0.72 2.41
C LYS A 28 8.79 0.32 2.91
N MET A 29 7.85 0.71 2.07
CA MET A 29 6.86 1.74 2.38
C MET A 29 5.80 1.20 3.36
N PRO A 30 5.16 2.10 4.15
CA PRO A 30 4.05 1.74 5.03
C PRO A 30 2.74 1.53 4.24
N ILE A 31 2.83 0.93 3.05
CA ILE A 31 1.69 0.58 2.20
C ILE A 31 1.65 -0.94 2.14
N ARG A 32 0.52 -1.50 2.54
CA ARG A 32 0.29 -2.93 2.60
C ARG A 32 -0.73 -3.34 1.53
N TYR A 33 -0.54 -4.51 0.95
CA TYR A 33 -1.47 -5.09 -0.01
C TYR A 33 -1.66 -6.58 0.24
N SER A 34 -2.86 -7.08 -0.05
CA SER A 34 -3.20 -8.50 0.05
C SER A 34 -2.72 -9.26 -1.19
N LYS A 35 -2.67 -10.59 -1.10
CA LYS A 35 -2.35 -11.46 -2.23
C LYS A 35 -3.38 -11.44 -3.35
N GLU A 36 -4.56 -10.88 -3.12
CA GLU A 36 -5.63 -10.79 -4.12
C GLU A 36 -5.79 -9.35 -4.64
N ALA A 37 -4.96 -8.42 -4.16
CA ALA A 37 -5.09 -7.01 -4.51
C ALA A 37 -4.71 -6.76 -5.97
N ILE A 38 -5.55 -5.99 -6.66
CA ILE A 38 -5.27 -5.45 -7.99
C ILE A 38 -5.32 -3.93 -7.90
N ALA A 39 -4.21 -3.26 -8.24
CA ALA A 39 -4.12 -1.80 -8.22
C ALA A 39 -3.37 -1.29 -9.46
N ARG A 40 -3.93 -0.28 -10.12
CA ARG A 40 -3.40 0.38 -11.32
C ARG A 40 -3.70 1.87 -11.26
N GLY A 41 -2.82 2.72 -11.80
CA GLY A 41 -3.00 4.17 -11.78
C GLY A 41 -2.87 4.81 -10.38
N VAL A 42 -2.28 4.09 -9.41
CA VAL A 42 -2.01 4.60 -8.07
C VAL A 42 -0.59 5.14 -8.03
N PHE A 43 -0.44 6.45 -7.86
CA PHE A 43 0.85 7.12 -7.76
C PHE A 43 1.14 7.50 -6.33
N VAL A 44 2.33 7.14 -5.85
CA VAL A 44 2.76 7.48 -4.49
C VAL A 44 4.13 8.13 -4.52
N GLN A 45 4.34 9.01 -3.54
CA GLN A 45 5.66 9.54 -3.25
C GLN A 45 6.38 8.61 -2.29
N CYS A 46 7.63 8.26 -2.59
CA CYS A 46 8.47 7.51 -1.66
C CYS A 46 8.65 8.28 -0.33
N LYS A 47 8.37 7.61 0.80
CA LYS A 47 8.54 8.16 2.15
C LYS A 47 9.96 7.99 2.73
N GLY A 48 10.88 7.39 1.97
CA GLY A 48 12.28 7.32 2.35
C GLY A 48 12.91 8.72 2.38
N ARG A 49 13.67 9.03 3.44
CA ARG A 49 14.21 10.37 3.72
C ARG A 49 14.93 11.00 2.51
N ASN A 50 15.65 10.19 1.73
CA ASN A 50 16.50 10.65 0.63
C ASN A 50 15.91 10.43 -0.78
N CYS A 51 14.81 9.68 -0.95
CA CYS A 51 14.30 9.34 -2.28
C CYS A 51 13.25 10.35 -2.76
N LYS A 52 12.13 10.48 -2.04
CA LYS A 52 11.00 11.39 -2.33
C LYS A 52 10.47 11.39 -3.79
N LYS A 53 10.86 10.42 -4.62
CA LYS A 53 10.41 10.27 -6.01
C LYS A 53 8.97 9.77 -6.06
N TYR A 54 8.26 10.15 -7.11
CA TYR A 54 6.93 9.61 -7.42
C TYR A 54 7.06 8.37 -8.31
N PHE A 55 6.25 7.35 -8.05
CA PHE A 55 6.14 6.18 -8.90
C PHE A 55 4.74 5.58 -8.85
N GLU A 56 4.41 4.80 -9.86
CA GLU A 56 3.17 4.02 -9.92
C GLU A 56 3.34 2.71 -9.17
N ILE A 57 2.39 2.39 -8.29
CA ILE A 57 2.27 1.06 -7.70
C ILE A 57 1.43 0.20 -8.66
N LYS A 58 2.08 -0.78 -9.29
CA LYS A 58 1.40 -1.81 -10.09
C LYS A 58 1.31 -3.08 -9.28
N ILE A 59 0.11 -3.38 -8.79
CA ILE A 59 -0.17 -4.63 -8.09
C ILE A 59 -1.00 -5.50 -9.03
N SER A 60 -0.41 -6.60 -9.48
CA SER A 60 -1.05 -7.60 -10.33
C SER A 60 -0.83 -8.99 -9.73
N VAL A 61 -1.34 -9.20 -8.52
CA VAL A 61 -1.35 -10.55 -7.94
C VAL A 61 -2.58 -11.26 -8.46
N LYS A 62 -2.42 -12.55 -8.79
CA LYS A 62 -3.39 -13.40 -9.47
C LYS A 62 -3.79 -14.54 -8.54
#